data_AF-A0A9E1TWL3-F1
#
_entry.id   AF-A0A9E1TWL3-F1
#
_cell.length_a   1.000
_cell.length_b   1.000
_cell.length_c   1.000
_cell.angle_alpha   90.00
_cell.angle_beta   90.00
_cell.angle_gamma   90.00
#
_symmetry.space_group_name_H-M   'P 1'
#
loop_
_entity.id
_entity.type
_entity.pdbx_description
1 polymer ?
#
loop_
_entity_poly.entity_id
_entity_poly.type
_entity_poly.pdbx_seq_one_letter_code
_entity_poly.pdbx_strand_id
1 'polypeptide(L)'
;NNIPLLGIYVCPDHPEQATERRKPGPGMFLEAELNHDLNLMDCIMIGDSAADMEAGEMLGLDTMLVLTGRGKETIKFLPEYEMPTFIVNDLKEGARKLCH
;
A
#
# COMPACT_ATOMS: atom_id res chain seq x y z
N ASN A 1 3.88 -21.22 -6.29
CA ASN A 1 3.25 -20.12 -7.07
C ASN A 1 1.72 -20.18 -7.08
N ASN A 2 1.06 -20.56 -5.98
CA ASN A 2 -0.41 -20.55 -5.89
C ASN A 2 -0.84 -19.65 -4.74
N ILE A 3 -0.62 -18.34 -4.90
CA ILE A 3 -1.18 -17.32 -3.99
C ILE A 3 -2.52 -16.90 -4.60
N PRO A 4 -3.67 -17.16 -3.95
CA PRO A 4 -4.97 -16.79 -4.47
C PRO A 4 -5.12 -15.27 -4.48
N LEU A 5 -5.62 -14.72 -5.58
CA LEU A 5 -6.03 -13.32 -5.66
C LEU A 5 -7.50 -13.22 -5.23
N LEU A 6 -7.76 -12.60 -4.08
CA LEU A 6 -9.10 -12.51 -3.51
C LEU A 6 -9.98 -11.47 -4.23
N GLY A 7 -9.40 -10.35 -4.68
CA GLY A 7 -10.13 -9.28 -5.36
C GLY A 7 -9.20 -8.30 -6.08
N ILE A 8 -9.78 -7.51 -7.00
CA ILE A 8 -9.09 -6.42 -7.70
C ILE A 8 -9.95 -5.16 -7.56
N TYR A 9 -9.38 -4.12 -6.95
CA TYR A 9 -10.03 -2.84 -6.72
C TYR A 9 -9.31 -1.74 -7.50
N VAL A 10 -10.06 -0.97 -8.30
CA VAL A 10 -9.50 0.06 -9.21
C VAL A 10 -10.25 1.37 -9.07
N CYS A 11 -9.54 2.50 -9.03
CA CYS A 11 -10.13 3.83 -9.01
C CYS A 11 -9.74 4.59 -10.30
N PRO A 12 -10.72 5.04 -11.12
CA PRO A 12 -10.46 5.79 -12.35
C PRO A 12 -10.36 7.31 -12.12
N ASP A 13 -10.54 7.78 -10.89
CA ASP A 13 -10.68 9.21 -10.59
C ASP A 13 -9.44 10.00 -10.99
N HIS A 14 -9.67 11.22 -11.51
CA HIS A 14 -8.60 12.17 -11.77
C HIS A 14 -8.08 12.74 -10.44
N PRO A 15 -6.78 13.05 -10.30
CA PRO A 15 -6.22 13.65 -9.07
C PRO A 15 -6.97 14.90 -8.59
N GLU A 16 -7.42 15.76 -9.51
CA GLU A 16 -8.14 17.01 -9.19
C GLU A 16 -9.61 16.79 -8.80
N GLN A 17 -10.14 15.59 -8.98
CA GLN A 17 -11.53 15.22 -8.66
C GLN A 17 -11.54 13.86 -7.95
N ALA A 18 -10.59 13.68 -7.02
CA ALA A 18 -10.40 12.46 -6.29
C ALA A 18 -11.55 12.24 -5.29
N THR A 19 -12.19 11.07 -5.34
CA THR A 19 -13.05 10.60 -4.25
C THR A 19 -12.21 9.84 -3.22
N GLU A 20 -12.83 9.46 -2.10
CA GLU A 20 -12.23 8.58 -1.08
C GLU A 20 -11.71 7.25 -1.65
N ARG A 21 -12.11 6.84 -2.86
CA ARG A 21 -11.56 5.65 -3.50
C ARG A 21 -10.15 5.82 -4.05
N ARG A 22 -9.72 7.04 -4.37
CA ARG A 22 -8.39 7.29 -4.91
C ARG A 22 -7.41 7.41 -3.75
N LYS A 23 -6.38 6.58 -3.72
CA LYS A 23 -5.26 6.72 -2.77
C LYS A 23 -4.74 8.18 -2.76
N PRO A 24 -4.52 8.78 -1.58
CA PRO A 24 -4.42 8.14 -0.26
C PRO A 24 -5.76 7.80 0.42
N GLY A 25 -6.90 8.11 -0.19
CA GLY A 25 -8.23 7.80 0.35
C GLY A 25 -8.45 6.31 0.64
N PRO A 26 -9.26 5.98 1.67
CA PRO A 26 -9.39 4.63 2.22
C PRO A 26 -10.35 3.71 1.45
N GLY A 27 -11.13 4.25 0.51
CA GLY A 27 -12.34 3.61 -0.01
C GLY A 27 -12.11 2.23 -0.63
N MET A 28 -11.02 2.02 -1.37
CA MET A 28 -10.71 0.70 -1.93
C MET A 28 -10.30 -0.34 -0.87
N PHE A 29 -9.68 0.11 0.22
CA PHE A 29 -9.25 -0.77 1.31
C PHE A 29 -10.43 -1.19 2.17
N LEU A 30 -11.33 -0.26 2.49
CA LEU A 30 -12.57 -0.55 3.23
C LEU A 30 -13.49 -1.47 2.42
N GLU A 31 -13.53 -1.32 1.09
CA GLU A 31 -14.26 -2.26 0.22
C GLU A 31 -13.66 -3.67 0.29
N ALA A 32 -12.33 -3.79 0.26
CA ALA A 32 -11.65 -5.08 0.41
C ALA A 32 -11.84 -5.70 1.79
N GLU A 33 -11.82 -4.89 2.85
CA GLU A 33 -12.09 -5.29 4.23
C GLU A 33 -13.46 -5.95 4.34
N LEU A 34 -14.52 -5.28 3.85
CA LEU A 34 -15.89 -5.78 3.89
C LEU A 34 -16.09 -7.04 3.02
N ASN A 35 -15.51 -7.07 1.82
CA ASN A 35 -15.72 -8.17 0.88
C ASN A 35 -15.02 -9.47 1.29
N HIS A 36 -13.97 -9.38 2.11
CA HIS A 36 -13.12 -10.51 2.46
C HIS A 36 -12.98 -10.74 3.98
N ASP A 37 -13.75 -10.01 4.80
CA ASP A 37 -13.73 -10.09 6.26
C ASP A 37 -12.30 -9.95 6.82
N LEU A 38 -11.59 -8.93 6.34
CA LEU A 38 -10.22 -8.63 6.77
C LEU A 38 -10.23 -7.73 8.00
N ASN A 39 -9.15 -7.78 8.79
CA ASN A 39 -8.81 -6.71 9.71
C ASN A 39 -7.63 -5.95 9.09
N LEU A 40 -7.83 -4.70 8.69
CA LEU A 40 -6.77 -3.93 8.03
C LEU A 40 -5.54 -3.73 8.93
N MET A 41 -5.70 -3.69 10.26
CA MET A 41 -4.55 -3.57 11.17
C MET A 41 -3.61 -4.79 11.15
N ASP A 42 -4.10 -5.94 10.67
CA ASP A 42 -3.30 -7.17 10.49
C ASP A 42 -2.76 -7.30 9.06
N CYS A 43 -2.93 -6.27 8.22
CA CYS A 43 -2.56 -6.27 6.81
C CYS A 43 -1.33 -5.39 6.53
N ILE A 44 -0.71 -5.62 5.37
CA ILE A 44 0.41 -4.82 4.87
C ILE A 44 0.07 -4.18 3.52
N MET A 45 0.30 -2.87 3.40
CA MET A 45 0.24 -2.15 2.13
C MET A 45 1.61 -2.17 1.45
N ILE A 46 1.69 -2.79 0.28
CA ILE A 46 2.91 -2.84 -0.54
C ILE A 46 2.73 -1.93 -1.76
N GLY A 47 3.58 -0.92 -1.91
CA GLY A 47 3.47 0.07 -2.97
C GLY A 47 4.78 0.78 -3.29
N ASP A 48 4.76 1.61 -4.33
CA ASP A 48 5.94 2.36 -4.81
C ASP A 48 5.75 3.88 -4.75
N SER A 49 4.64 4.35 -4.18
CA SER A 49 4.29 5.78 -4.15
C SER A 49 3.97 6.28 -2.73
N ALA A 50 4.08 7.60 -2.51
CA ALA A 50 3.76 8.21 -1.22
C ALA A 50 2.30 7.99 -0.84
N ALA A 51 1.38 8.07 -1.80
CA ALA A 51 -0.05 7.83 -1.58
C ALA A 51 -0.35 6.38 -1.12
N ASP A 52 0.50 5.41 -1.45
CA ASP A 52 0.39 4.05 -0.91
C ASP A 52 0.75 4.00 0.57
N MET A 53 1.84 4.68 0.93
CA MET A 53 2.35 4.72 2.30
C MET A 53 1.40 5.49 3.21
N GLU A 54 0.94 6.66 2.76
CA GLU A 54 -0.04 7.48 3.47
C GLU A 54 -1.36 6.75 3.68
N ALA A 55 -1.87 6.04 2.66
CA ALA A 55 -3.10 5.24 2.81
C ALA A 55 -2.92 4.10 3.83
N GLY A 56 -1.78 3.40 3.77
CA GLY A 56 -1.47 2.32 4.71
C GLY A 56 -1.39 2.83 6.14
N GLU A 57 -0.63 3.90 6.37
CA GLU A 57 -0.46 4.52 7.68
C GLU A 57 -1.79 5.03 8.26
N MET A 58 -2.59 5.76 7.46
CA MET A 58 -3.89 6.29 7.89
C MET A 58 -4.87 5.19 8.33
N LEU A 59 -4.78 4.01 7.71
CA LEU A 59 -5.62 2.86 8.00
C LEU A 59 -5.03 1.90 9.03
N GLY A 60 -3.83 2.19 9.54
CA GLY A 60 -3.14 1.36 10.53
C GLY A 60 -2.56 0.06 9.96
N LEU A 61 -2.35 -0.03 8.65
CA LEU A 61 -1.61 -1.14 8.02
C LEU A 61 -0.12 -0.97 8.27
N ASP A 62 0.60 -2.09 8.32
CA ASP A 62 2.03 -2.05 8.04
C ASP A 62 2.27 -1.56 6.60
N THR A 63 3.38 -0.88 6.35
CA THR A 63 3.71 -0.35 5.03
C THR A 63 5.03 -0.88 4.51
N MET A 64 5.07 -1.24 3.23
CA MET A 64 6.29 -1.66 2.54
C MET A 64 6.47 -0.86 1.25
N LEU A 65 7.48 0.00 1.24
CA LEU A 65 7.91 0.69 0.05
C LEU A 65 8.86 -0.20 -0.76
N VAL A 66 8.45 -0.57 -1.97
CA VAL A 66 9.33 -1.23 -2.93
C VAL A 66 10.07 -0.17 -3.76
N LEU A 67 11.39 -0.31 -3.92
CA LEU A 67 12.22 0.64 -4.68
C LEU A 67 12.20 0.38 -6.20
N THR A 68 11.32 -0.50 -6.66
CA THR A 68 10.92 -0.58 -8.08
C THR A 68 9.98 0.56 -8.46
N GLY A 69 9.76 0.80 -9.75
CA GLY A 69 8.84 1.84 -10.21
C GLY A 69 9.28 3.24 -9.74
N ARG A 70 8.41 3.92 -9.00
CA ARG A 70 8.65 5.27 -8.46
C ARG A 70 9.29 5.27 -7.07
N GLY A 71 9.45 4.12 -6.41
CA GLY A 71 9.84 4.05 -5.01
C GLY A 71 11.17 4.72 -4.67
N LYS A 72 12.16 4.68 -5.58
CA LYS A 72 13.44 5.39 -5.43
C LYS A 72 13.31 6.91 -5.39
N GLU A 73 12.34 7.47 -6.09
CA GLU A 73 12.06 8.91 -6.01
C GLU A 73 11.20 9.19 -4.78
N THR A 74 10.17 8.39 -4.53
CA THR A 74 9.29 8.51 -3.36
C THR A 74 10.07 8.58 -2.05
N ILE A 75 11.02 7.67 -1.80
CA ILE A 75 11.79 7.67 -0.55
C ILE A 75 12.61 8.95 -0.31
N LYS A 76 12.99 9.69 -1.36
CA LYS A 76 13.73 10.95 -1.22
C LYS A 76 12.86 12.10 -0.71
N PHE A 77 11.55 11.98 -0.88
CA PHE A 77 10.58 13.03 -0.57
C PHE A 77 9.62 12.66 0.56
N LEU A 78 9.63 11.41 1.02
CA LEU A 78 8.86 11.01 2.21
C LEU A 78 9.38 11.79 3.43
N PRO A 79 8.49 12.41 4.20
CA PRO A 79 8.88 13.04 5.45
C PRO A 79 9.33 11.98 6.47
N GLU A 80 10.22 12.36 7.38
CA GLU A 80 10.78 11.42 8.38
C GLU A 80 9.72 10.75 9.28
N TYR A 81 8.53 11.35 9.41
CA TYR A 81 7.43 10.79 10.20
C TYR A 81 6.54 9.81 9.44
N GLU A 82 6.61 9.76 8.10
CA GLU A 82 5.87 8.79 7.24
C GLU A 82 6.81 7.66 6.77
N MET A 83 7.78 7.30 7.59
CA MET A 83 8.76 6.28 7.22
C MET A 83 8.08 4.91 7.17
N PRO A 84 8.14 4.20 6.01
CA PRO A 84 7.47 2.91 5.87
C PRO A 84 8.01 1.88 6.87
N THR A 85 7.16 0.95 7.32
CA THR A 85 7.59 -0.17 8.18
C THR A 85 8.75 -0.93 7.54
N PHE A 86 8.70 -1.11 6.22
CA PHE A 86 9.74 -1.77 5.44
C PHE A 86 10.11 -0.98 4.19
N ILE A 87 11.40 -0.98 3.86
CA ILE A 87 11.93 -0.53 2.57
C ILE A 87 12.72 -1.70 1.97
N VAL A 88 12.41 -2.08 0.74
CA VAL A 88 13.01 -3.24 0.04
C VAL A 88 13.25 -2.92 -1.43
N ASN A 89 14.22 -3.59 -2.08
CA ASN A 89 14.54 -3.29 -3.47
C ASN A 89 13.42 -3.68 -4.44
N ASP A 90 12.72 -4.78 -4.18
CA ASP A 90 11.63 -5.31 -5.00
C ASP A 90 10.67 -6.19 -4.19
N LEU A 91 9.57 -6.61 -4.82
CA LEU A 91 8.56 -7.47 -4.20
C LEU A 91 9.13 -8.84 -3.76
N LYS A 92 10.14 -9.36 -4.47
CA LYS A 92 10.75 -10.67 -4.15
C LYS A 92 11.56 -10.59 -2.87
N GLU A 93 12.28 -9.49 -2.66
CA GLU A 93 12.93 -9.20 -1.38
C GLU A 93 11.91 -9.00 -0.26
N GLY A 94 10.84 -8.24 -0.51
CA GLY A 94 9.73 -8.07 0.44
C GLY A 94 9.14 -9.40 0.90
N ALA A 95 8.84 -10.30 -0.03
CA ALA A 95 8.33 -11.63 0.28
C ALA A 95 9.30 -12.44 1.15
N ARG A 96 10.62 -12.37 0.91
CA ARG A 96 11.61 -13.06 1.76
C ARG A 96 11.62 -12.48 3.17
N LYS A 97 11.52 -11.15 3.29
CA LYS A 97 11.60 -10.45 4.57
C LYS A 97 10.44 -10.79 5.52
N LEU A 98 9.26 -11.06 4.98
CA LEU A 98 8.08 -11.47 5.76
C LEU A 98 8.02 -12.97 6.10
N CYS A 99 8.79 -13.81 5.39
CA CYS A 99 8.79 -15.27 5.61
C CYS A 99 9.83 -15.75 6.64
N HIS A 100 10.48 -14.83 7.35
CA HIS A 100 11.48 -15.08 8.39
C HIS A 100 10.95 -14.67 9.76
#